data_AF-A0AA37SC18-F1
#
_entry.id   AF-A0AA37SC18-F1
#
_cell.length_a   1.000
_cell.length_b   1.000
_cell.length_c   1.000
_cell.angle_alpha   90.00
_cell.angle_beta   90.00
_cell.angle_gamma   90.00
#
_symmetry.space_group_name_H-M   'P 1'
#
loop_
_entity.id
_entity.type
_entity.pdbx_description
1 polymer ?
#
loop_
_entity_poly.entity_id
_entity_poly.type
_entity_poly.pdbx_seq_one_letter_code
_entity_poly.pdbx_strand_id
1 'polypeptide(L)'
;MGTKSTVINQQLAGKHILITGCTGFLGKVLLEKLLRTNPDIGGIYLLVRGSKKYSSIRERFESEIQSSTVFNHMRSQDAAAFDDLCEEKVHVVAGEITEPKFGMGDDDFQALADKLDMIVNSAASVNFREELDKALTINTLCLNNLLELSEAGDLPVVQISTCYVHGFNTGDIYEETKPPAGRPFPRNEKGQYLIHDIVQKLKKKISKVKEKAKSKEQLSKMLVDLGIEEAHKYGWNDTYTFTKWMGEQLLMERLYNKSLAIVRPAIIESTLLGPQPGWIEGVKVADAIIFAYARGKIAMFPGDSNAVIDIIPADLVANSIVLAMAKTFKSPNQCNIYQSCSSGSNPARIGQLRDYMVDEGTANFEAYPKLFRGKRPADYFPLAPQAAFDNAMRAVQLPLDFAQRARSILGLHDEKWGFHKNIDTAAKLSTVFAFYSQPKYKFHNGKLLALAEELGVADDEDYAVDSKLIDWKQYFGKIHLAGLEEYALIEKKSSADASNKPQTAQVKSMHSNKAKATAKKSVKAAS
;
A
#
# COMPACT_ATOMS: atom_id res chain seq x y z
N MET A 1 -18.89 18.44 -18.54
CA MET A 1 -19.35 17.34 -19.43
C MET A 1 -20.30 16.48 -18.62
N GLY A 2 -21.50 16.17 -19.11
CA GLY A 2 -22.47 15.38 -18.34
C GLY A 2 -21.97 13.94 -18.21
N THR A 3 -21.65 13.50 -16.99
CA THR A 3 -21.39 12.09 -16.70
C THR A 3 -22.64 11.29 -17.06
N LYS A 4 -22.48 10.28 -17.92
CA LYS A 4 -23.55 9.34 -18.25
C LYS A 4 -24.00 8.69 -16.93
N SER A 5 -25.27 8.86 -16.54
CA SER A 5 -25.77 8.30 -15.27
C SER A 5 -25.67 6.78 -15.31
N THR A 6 -24.67 6.21 -14.64
CA THR A 6 -24.48 4.77 -14.51
C THR A 6 -25.28 4.23 -13.31
N VAL A 7 -25.47 2.91 -13.26
CA VAL A 7 -26.01 2.24 -12.05
C VAL A 7 -25.15 2.57 -10.83
N ILE A 8 -23.83 2.68 -11.00
CA ILE A 8 -22.89 3.05 -9.94
C ILE A 8 -23.21 4.46 -9.41
N ASN A 9 -23.40 5.44 -10.30
CA ASN A 9 -23.78 6.80 -9.90
C ASN A 9 -25.09 6.81 -9.11
N GLN A 10 -26.08 6.05 -9.55
CA GLN A 10 -27.37 5.96 -8.87
C GLN A 10 -27.27 5.33 -7.48
N GLN A 11 -26.45 4.28 -7.30
CA GLN A 11 -26.29 3.64 -6.00
C GLN A 11 -25.48 4.49 -5.01
N LEU A 12 -24.58 5.34 -5.50
CA LEU A 12 -23.73 6.20 -4.66
C LEU A 12 -24.27 7.63 -4.48
N ALA A 13 -25.31 8.01 -5.23
CA ALA A 13 -25.92 9.34 -5.12
C ALA A 13 -26.45 9.59 -3.70
N GLY A 14 -26.09 10.74 -3.13
CA GLY A 14 -26.46 11.16 -1.78
C GLY A 14 -25.81 10.34 -0.65
N LYS A 15 -24.96 9.36 -0.96
CA LYS A 15 -24.35 8.49 0.05
C LYS A 15 -23.17 9.14 0.76
N HIS A 16 -23.06 8.87 2.06
CA HIS A 16 -21.97 9.31 2.92
C HIS A 16 -21.04 8.14 3.26
N ILE A 17 -19.81 8.17 2.76
CA ILE A 17 -18.89 7.01 2.79
C ILE A 17 -17.69 7.31 3.67
N LEU A 18 -17.37 6.44 4.63
CA LEU A 18 -16.12 6.50 5.37
C LEU A 18 -15.01 5.76 4.61
N ILE A 19 -13.87 6.41 4.38
CA ILE A 19 -12.67 5.79 3.81
C ILE A 19 -11.54 5.86 4.83
N THR A 20 -10.97 4.70 5.17
CA THR A 20 -9.74 4.63 5.97
C THR A 20 -8.52 4.47 5.05
N GLY A 21 -7.34 4.88 5.52
CA GLY A 21 -6.09 4.67 4.78
C GLY A 21 -5.90 5.63 3.58
N CYS A 22 -6.66 6.71 3.51
CA CYS A 22 -6.60 7.69 2.41
C CYS A 22 -5.29 8.50 2.33
N THR A 23 -4.43 8.43 3.34
CA THR A 23 -3.06 8.98 3.25
C THR A 23 -2.14 8.13 2.37
N GLY A 24 -2.51 6.87 2.10
CA GLY A 24 -1.75 5.93 1.29
C GLY A 24 -2.10 5.98 -0.20
N PHE A 25 -1.25 5.35 -1.00
CA PHE A 25 -1.32 5.30 -2.46
C PHE A 25 -2.70 4.94 -3.00
N LEU A 26 -3.22 3.74 -2.71
CA LEU A 26 -4.51 3.29 -3.25
C LEU A 26 -5.69 4.16 -2.77
N GLY A 27 -5.66 4.60 -1.50
CA GLY A 27 -6.71 5.45 -0.95
C GLY A 27 -6.84 6.79 -1.67
N LYS A 28 -5.71 7.37 -2.11
CA LYS A 28 -5.68 8.59 -2.93
C LYS A 28 -6.27 8.36 -4.33
N VAL A 29 -5.93 7.25 -4.99
CA VAL A 29 -6.52 6.89 -6.29
C VAL A 29 -8.03 6.69 -6.16
N LEU A 30 -8.48 6.00 -5.09
CA LEU A 30 -9.90 5.81 -4.82
C LEU A 30 -10.64 7.14 -4.57
N LEU A 31 -10.05 8.04 -3.78
CA LEU A 31 -10.63 9.36 -3.52
C LEU A 31 -10.77 10.18 -4.80
N GLU A 32 -9.71 10.23 -5.61
CA GLU A 32 -9.75 10.90 -6.92
C GLU A 32 -10.84 10.29 -7.82
N LYS A 33 -10.89 8.97 -7.92
CA LYS A 33 -11.88 8.25 -8.73
C LYS A 33 -13.31 8.60 -8.32
N LEU A 34 -13.61 8.62 -7.01
CA LEU A 34 -14.93 8.97 -6.49
C LEU A 34 -15.28 10.43 -6.78
N LEU A 35 -14.37 11.37 -6.53
CA LEU A 35 -14.62 12.80 -6.78
C LEU A 35 -14.82 13.09 -8.26
N ARG A 36 -14.06 12.44 -9.15
CA ARG A 36 -14.14 12.64 -10.60
C ARG A 36 -15.37 11.98 -11.22
N THR A 37 -15.73 10.78 -10.79
CA THR A 37 -16.75 9.97 -11.49
C THR A 37 -18.08 9.83 -10.74
N ASN A 38 -18.17 10.24 -9.48
CA ASN A 38 -19.37 10.18 -8.67
C ASN A 38 -19.73 11.57 -8.05
N PRO A 39 -20.01 12.59 -8.87
CA PRO A 39 -20.22 13.97 -8.39
C PRO A 39 -21.42 14.11 -7.45
N ASP A 40 -22.43 13.25 -7.60
CA ASP A 40 -23.65 13.27 -6.78
C ASP A 40 -23.48 12.56 -5.42
N ILE A 41 -22.28 12.09 -5.07
CA ILE A 41 -22.01 11.51 -3.75
C ILE A 41 -22.31 12.55 -2.65
N GLY A 42 -22.93 12.10 -1.56
CA GLY A 42 -23.35 12.98 -0.46
C GLY A 42 -22.15 13.53 0.30
N GLY A 43 -21.20 12.67 0.66
CA GLY A 43 -19.94 13.09 1.27
C GLY A 43 -18.97 11.93 1.49
N ILE A 44 -17.68 12.24 1.53
CA ILE A 44 -16.59 11.30 1.70
C ILE A 44 -15.85 11.67 3.00
N TYR A 45 -16.03 10.83 4.01
CA TYR A 45 -15.41 10.99 5.31
C TYR A 45 -14.06 10.28 5.31
N LEU A 46 -12.98 10.99 5.60
CA LEU A 46 -11.63 10.44 5.61
C LEU A 46 -11.16 10.29 7.05
N LEU A 47 -10.94 9.05 7.50
CA LEU A 47 -10.30 8.82 8.80
C LEU A 47 -8.80 9.08 8.69
N VAL A 48 -8.35 10.16 9.29
CA VAL A 48 -6.95 10.60 9.25
C VAL A 48 -6.37 10.62 10.67
N ARG A 49 -5.21 9.98 10.83
CA ARG A 49 -4.47 9.97 12.10
C ARG A 49 -3.92 11.35 12.44
N GLY A 50 -3.94 11.73 13.71
CA GLY A 50 -3.18 12.90 14.18
C GLY A 50 -1.67 12.78 13.90
N SER A 51 -1.00 13.91 13.71
CA SER A 51 0.44 13.97 13.46
C SER A 51 1.06 15.16 14.19
N LYS A 52 2.25 14.97 14.77
CA LYS A 52 3.02 16.08 15.39
C LYS A 52 3.54 17.09 14.38
N LYS A 53 3.54 16.76 13.08
CA LYS A 53 4.05 17.62 12.01
C LYS A 53 3.06 18.74 11.65
N TYR A 54 1.76 18.51 11.82
CA TYR A 54 0.71 19.44 11.42
C TYR A 54 -0.06 19.90 12.65
N SER A 55 -0.49 21.16 12.65
CA SER A 55 -1.22 21.78 13.76
C SER A 55 -2.68 21.32 13.82
N SER A 56 -3.26 20.89 12.70
CA SER A 56 -4.62 20.37 12.61
C SER A 56 -4.72 19.18 11.65
N ILE A 57 -5.82 18.44 11.74
CA ILE A 57 -6.09 17.35 10.80
C ILE A 57 -6.41 17.85 9.39
N ARG A 58 -7.04 19.04 9.30
CA ARG A 58 -7.32 19.71 8.03
C ARG A 58 -6.03 20.10 7.31
N GLU A 59 -5.07 20.69 8.03
CA GLU A 59 -3.75 21.01 7.47
C GLU A 59 -3.03 19.75 6.96
N ARG A 60 -3.14 18.63 7.69
CA ARG A 60 -2.58 17.35 7.24
C ARG A 60 -3.24 16.87 5.95
N PHE A 61 -4.57 16.93 5.87
CA PHE A 61 -5.31 16.57 4.66
C PHE A 61 -4.87 17.44 3.46
N GLU A 62 -4.83 18.76 3.62
CA GLU A 62 -4.40 19.70 2.59
C GLU A 62 -2.97 19.39 2.12
N SER A 63 -2.07 19.12 3.07
CA SER A 63 -0.63 18.91 2.81
C SER A 63 -0.25 17.52 2.29
N GLU A 64 -0.99 16.46 2.63
CA GLU A 64 -0.63 15.08 2.26
C GLU A 64 -1.58 14.43 1.27
N ILE A 65 -2.81 14.91 1.17
CA ILE A 65 -3.87 14.32 0.34
C ILE A 65 -4.27 15.29 -0.75
N GLN A 66 -4.89 16.43 -0.43
CA GLN A 66 -5.41 17.37 -1.44
C GLN A 66 -4.31 17.85 -2.38
N SER A 67 -3.12 18.19 -1.88
CA SER A 67 -1.97 18.61 -2.69
C SER A 67 -1.27 17.49 -3.47
N SER A 68 -1.67 16.22 -3.31
CA SER A 68 -1.07 15.10 -4.04
C SER A 68 -1.26 15.25 -5.55
N THR A 69 -0.25 14.86 -6.33
CA THR A 69 -0.27 14.98 -7.80
C THR A 69 -1.32 14.12 -8.48
N VAL A 70 -1.93 13.16 -7.77
CA VAL A 70 -3.07 12.36 -8.28
C VAL A 70 -4.21 13.25 -8.77
N PHE A 71 -4.42 14.39 -8.12
CA PHE A 71 -5.48 15.36 -8.43
C PHE A 71 -5.06 16.41 -9.48
N ASN A 72 -3.86 16.31 -10.07
CA ASN A 72 -3.37 17.29 -11.05
C ASN A 72 -4.29 17.42 -12.26
N HIS A 73 -4.90 16.31 -12.70
CA HIS A 73 -5.84 16.33 -13.81
C HIS A 73 -7.09 17.16 -13.49
N MET A 74 -7.68 16.97 -12.30
CA MET A 74 -8.85 17.77 -11.87
C MET A 74 -8.45 19.24 -11.68
N ARG A 75 -7.32 19.51 -11.04
CA ARG A 75 -6.82 20.88 -10.82
C ARG A 75 -6.47 21.63 -12.10
N SER A 76 -5.98 20.94 -13.13
CA SER A 76 -5.61 21.58 -14.40
C SER A 76 -6.82 21.94 -15.25
N GLN A 77 -7.96 21.27 -15.03
CA GLN A 77 -9.23 21.64 -15.65
C GLN A 77 -9.83 22.88 -14.99
N ASP A 78 -9.99 22.87 -13.67
CA ASP A 78 -10.46 24.00 -12.89
C ASP A 78 -10.04 23.86 -11.41
N ALA A 79 -9.05 24.65 -11.00
CA ALA A 79 -8.51 24.58 -9.64
C ALA A 79 -9.50 25.08 -8.59
N ALA A 80 -10.28 26.12 -8.89
CA ALA A 80 -11.25 26.67 -7.94
C ALA A 80 -12.40 25.69 -7.74
N ALA A 81 -12.93 25.12 -8.83
CA ALA A 81 -13.98 24.10 -8.74
C ALA A 81 -13.49 22.83 -8.02
N PHE A 82 -12.23 22.44 -8.17
CA PHE A 82 -11.66 21.32 -7.41
C PHE A 82 -11.59 21.60 -5.90
N ASP A 83 -11.18 22.81 -5.52
CA ASP A 83 -11.12 23.21 -4.11
C ASP A 83 -12.53 23.29 -3.50
N ASP A 84 -13.49 23.90 -4.21
CA ASP A 84 -14.90 23.93 -3.82
C ASP A 84 -15.48 22.51 -3.65
N LEU A 85 -15.19 21.60 -4.60
CA LEU A 85 -15.61 20.21 -4.53
C LEU A 85 -15.02 19.49 -3.30
N CYS A 86 -13.74 19.75 -2.99
CA CYS A 86 -13.09 19.19 -1.81
C CYS A 86 -13.70 19.75 -0.51
N GLU A 87 -14.05 21.04 -0.47
CA GLU A 87 -14.72 21.64 0.68
C GLU A 87 -16.15 21.11 0.88
N GLU A 88 -16.89 20.91 -0.21
CA GLU A 88 -18.26 20.41 -0.16
C GLU A 88 -18.31 18.91 0.20
N LYS A 89 -17.49 18.09 -0.47
CA LYS A 89 -17.63 16.63 -0.43
C LYS A 89 -16.69 15.94 0.54
N VAL A 90 -15.57 16.53 0.96
CA VAL A 90 -14.56 15.82 1.75
C VAL A 90 -14.57 16.28 3.21
N HIS A 91 -14.91 15.35 4.10
CA HIS A 91 -14.96 15.59 5.54
C HIS A 91 -13.82 14.85 6.23
N VAL A 92 -12.92 15.58 6.90
CA VAL A 92 -11.78 14.97 7.57
C VAL A 92 -12.14 14.63 9.01
N VAL A 93 -12.00 13.36 9.37
CA VAL A 93 -12.30 12.82 10.69
C VAL A 93 -10.99 12.46 11.38
N ALA A 94 -10.70 13.08 12.52
CA ALA A 94 -9.51 12.76 13.30
C ALA A 94 -9.70 11.42 14.03
N GLY A 95 -8.82 10.45 13.79
CA GLY A 95 -8.86 9.17 14.51
C GLY A 95 -7.75 8.21 14.10
N GLU A 96 -7.51 7.20 14.94
CA GLU A 96 -6.55 6.13 14.69
C GLU A 96 -7.28 4.79 14.66
N ILE A 97 -7.22 4.08 13.54
CA ILE A 97 -7.98 2.84 13.32
C ILE A 97 -7.66 1.75 14.36
N THR A 98 -6.47 1.78 14.94
CA THR A 98 -6.04 0.80 15.96
C THR A 98 -6.52 1.13 17.37
N GLU A 99 -6.96 2.35 17.65
CA GLU A 99 -7.46 2.75 18.97
C GLU A 99 -8.94 2.39 19.13
N PRO A 100 -9.41 2.03 20.35
CA PRO A 100 -10.83 1.80 20.62
C PRO A 100 -11.67 2.96 20.10
N LYS A 101 -12.72 2.67 19.31
CA LYS A 101 -13.60 3.69 18.70
C LYS A 101 -12.83 4.81 17.97
N PHE A 102 -11.72 4.44 17.34
CA PHE A 102 -10.78 5.35 16.68
C PHE A 102 -10.11 6.41 17.58
N GLY A 103 -10.21 6.25 18.90
CA GLY A 103 -9.79 7.25 19.89
C GLY A 103 -10.83 8.36 20.14
N MET A 104 -12.08 8.16 19.70
CA MET A 104 -13.20 9.08 19.92
C MET A 104 -13.95 8.77 21.21
N GLY A 105 -14.70 9.76 21.71
CA GLY A 105 -15.72 9.51 22.73
C GLY A 105 -16.94 8.78 22.15
N ASP A 106 -17.76 8.18 23.01
CA ASP A 106 -18.92 7.39 22.59
C ASP A 106 -19.93 8.22 21.77
N ASP A 107 -20.18 9.47 22.18
CA ASP A 107 -21.11 10.37 21.50
C ASP A 107 -20.62 10.74 20.08
N ASP A 108 -19.32 11.07 19.95
CA ASP A 108 -18.72 11.41 18.66
C ASP A 108 -18.69 10.19 17.72
N PHE A 109 -18.41 9.01 18.26
CA PHE A 109 -18.41 7.76 17.50
C PHE A 109 -19.81 7.40 16.99
N GLN A 110 -20.84 7.55 17.83
CA GLN A 110 -22.24 7.34 17.41
C GLN A 110 -22.67 8.40 16.40
N ALA A 111 -22.35 9.67 16.62
CA ALA A 111 -22.67 10.75 15.68
C ALA A 111 -21.97 10.58 14.31
N LEU A 112 -20.80 9.93 14.29
CA LEU A 112 -20.17 9.51 13.04
C LEU A 112 -20.95 8.36 12.40
N ALA A 113 -21.32 7.33 13.16
CA ALA A 113 -22.09 6.19 12.65
C ALA A 113 -23.42 6.62 12.03
N ASP A 114 -24.16 7.51 12.68
CA ASP A 114 -25.48 8.00 12.24
C ASP A 114 -25.44 8.80 10.92
N LYS A 115 -24.26 9.33 10.55
CA LYS A 115 -24.07 10.12 9.32
C LYS A 115 -23.66 9.29 8.11
N LEU A 116 -23.21 8.06 8.33
CA LEU A 116 -22.59 7.25 7.29
C LEU A 116 -23.58 6.27 6.68
N ASP A 117 -23.31 5.87 5.44
CA ASP A 117 -24.01 4.82 4.72
C ASP A 117 -23.13 3.60 4.47
N MET A 118 -21.80 3.71 4.59
CA MET A 118 -20.86 2.61 4.31
C MET A 118 -19.46 2.88 4.88
N ILE A 119 -18.75 1.81 5.19
CA ILE A 119 -17.34 1.81 5.55
C ILE A 119 -16.51 1.17 4.42
N VAL A 120 -15.51 1.89 3.91
CA VAL A 120 -14.50 1.37 2.98
C VAL A 120 -13.14 1.35 3.68
N ASN A 121 -12.66 0.17 4.02
CA ASN A 121 -11.41 -0.01 4.74
C ASN A 121 -10.24 -0.31 3.79
N SER A 122 -9.45 0.73 3.46
CA SER A 122 -8.20 0.61 2.72
C SER A 122 -6.96 0.71 3.62
N ALA A 123 -7.11 0.91 4.93
CA ALA A 123 -5.99 0.94 5.86
C ALA A 123 -5.35 -0.46 5.99
N ALA A 124 -4.04 -0.51 5.76
CA ALA A 124 -3.23 -1.70 5.96
C ALA A 124 -1.77 -1.31 6.12
N SER A 125 -0.99 -2.18 6.76
CA SER A 125 0.45 -2.18 6.57
C SER A 125 0.82 -3.22 5.52
N VAL A 126 1.54 -2.80 4.48
CA VAL A 126 2.01 -3.65 3.36
C VAL A 126 3.48 -4.08 3.53
N ASN A 127 4.02 -3.97 4.75
CA ASN A 127 5.41 -4.34 5.02
C ASN A 127 5.54 -5.84 5.34
N PHE A 128 6.14 -6.60 4.42
CA PHE A 128 6.36 -8.05 4.58
C PHE A 128 7.27 -8.45 5.74
N ARG A 129 8.04 -7.50 6.30
CA ARG A 129 8.89 -7.69 7.49
C ARG A 129 8.40 -6.86 8.67
N GLU A 130 7.10 -6.61 8.74
CA GLU A 130 6.50 -5.99 9.91
C GLU A 130 6.54 -6.92 11.13
N GLU A 131 6.75 -6.33 12.30
CA GLU A 131 6.69 -7.03 13.58
C GLU A 131 5.30 -7.65 13.75
N LEU A 132 5.22 -8.92 14.18
CA LEU A 132 3.95 -9.66 14.27
C LEU A 132 2.88 -8.91 15.07
N ASP A 133 3.24 -8.23 16.15
CA ASP A 133 2.30 -7.49 16.98
C ASP A 133 1.70 -6.29 16.25
N LYS A 134 2.49 -5.55 15.49
CA LYS A 134 2.04 -4.45 14.62
C LYS A 134 1.15 -4.99 13.50
N ALA A 135 1.61 -6.01 12.77
CA ALA A 135 0.87 -6.61 11.66
C ALA A 135 -0.50 -7.14 12.12
N LEU A 136 -0.53 -7.85 13.26
CA LEU A 136 -1.78 -8.35 13.85
C LEU A 136 -2.70 -7.21 14.27
N THR A 137 -2.14 -6.13 14.84
CA THR A 137 -2.92 -4.97 15.27
C THR A 137 -3.56 -4.25 14.08
N ILE A 138 -2.77 -3.94 13.05
CA ILE A 138 -3.20 -3.11 11.91
C ILE A 138 -4.03 -3.85 10.86
N ASN A 139 -3.84 -5.16 10.68
CA ASN A 139 -4.53 -5.92 9.64
C ASN A 139 -5.67 -6.81 10.18
N THR A 140 -5.71 -7.07 11.49
CA THR A 140 -6.72 -7.96 12.11
C THR A 140 -7.47 -7.27 13.24
N LEU A 141 -6.78 -6.78 14.28
CA LEU A 141 -7.46 -6.34 15.50
C LEU A 141 -8.18 -5.00 15.36
N CYS A 142 -7.66 -4.08 14.54
CA CYS A 142 -8.28 -2.79 14.24
C CYS A 142 -9.69 -2.94 13.64
N LEU A 143 -9.98 -4.09 12.98
CA LEU A 143 -11.26 -4.37 12.37
C LEU A 143 -12.38 -4.48 13.41
N ASN A 144 -12.08 -4.75 14.69
CA ASN A 144 -13.09 -4.70 15.75
C ASN A 144 -13.69 -3.29 15.88
N ASN A 145 -12.89 -2.23 15.70
CA ASN A 145 -13.40 -0.86 15.73
C ASN A 145 -14.32 -0.56 14.53
N LEU A 146 -14.01 -1.14 13.37
CA LEU A 146 -14.88 -1.03 12.19
C LEU A 146 -16.18 -1.84 12.35
N LEU A 147 -16.10 -3.01 12.98
CA LEU A 147 -17.25 -3.82 13.32
C LEU A 147 -18.16 -3.09 14.31
N GLU A 148 -17.60 -2.45 15.34
CA GLU A 148 -18.36 -1.63 16.27
C GLU A 148 -19.04 -0.45 15.55
N LEU A 149 -18.37 0.21 14.60
CA LEU A 149 -18.98 1.28 13.80
C LEU A 149 -20.09 0.75 12.89
N SER A 150 -19.87 -0.40 12.25
CA SER A 150 -20.86 -1.09 11.42
C SER A 150 -22.06 -1.53 12.24
N GLU A 151 -21.86 -2.00 13.48
CA GLU A 151 -22.95 -2.36 14.39
C GLU A 151 -23.73 -1.11 14.87
N ALA A 152 -23.04 0.01 15.11
CA ALA A 152 -23.64 1.26 15.58
C ALA A 152 -24.54 1.96 14.54
N GLY A 153 -24.20 1.87 13.25
CA GLY A 153 -24.94 2.51 12.15
C GLY A 153 -25.61 1.54 11.17
N ASP A 154 -25.59 0.24 11.45
CA ASP A 154 -25.95 -0.84 10.51
C ASP A 154 -25.28 -0.71 9.12
N LEU A 155 -23.98 -0.37 9.13
CA LEU A 155 -23.26 0.04 7.94
C LEU A 155 -22.70 -1.16 7.17
N PRO A 156 -22.90 -1.26 5.84
CA PRO A 156 -22.15 -2.17 4.98
C PRO A 156 -20.65 -1.88 5.03
N VAL A 157 -19.84 -2.94 4.82
CA VAL A 157 -18.38 -2.86 4.84
C VAL A 157 -17.78 -3.32 3.51
N VAL A 158 -16.89 -2.53 2.94
CA VAL A 158 -16.00 -2.92 1.84
C VAL A 158 -14.57 -2.99 2.38
N GLN A 159 -14.01 -4.20 2.46
CA GLN A 159 -12.68 -4.47 2.95
C GLN A 159 -11.69 -4.67 1.81
N ILE A 160 -10.59 -3.91 1.81
CA ILE A 160 -9.46 -4.17 0.90
C ILE A 160 -8.52 -5.19 1.56
N SER A 161 -8.34 -6.32 0.89
CA SER A 161 -7.47 -7.42 1.29
C SER A 161 -6.34 -7.63 0.27
N THR A 162 -6.02 -8.86 -0.11
CA THR A 162 -5.03 -9.18 -1.14
C THR A 162 -5.28 -10.55 -1.74
N CYS A 163 -4.94 -10.77 -3.02
CA CYS A 163 -4.97 -12.10 -3.63
C CYS A 163 -4.07 -13.09 -2.88
N TYR A 164 -3.03 -12.63 -2.18
CA TYR A 164 -2.05 -13.52 -1.54
C TYR A 164 -2.49 -14.13 -0.20
N VAL A 165 -3.74 -13.88 0.25
CA VAL A 165 -4.30 -14.53 1.45
C VAL A 165 -4.42 -16.05 1.33
N HIS A 166 -4.12 -16.63 0.17
CA HIS A 166 -4.14 -18.08 -0.06
C HIS A 166 -2.84 -18.80 0.36
N GLY A 167 -1.78 -18.08 0.74
CA GLY A 167 -0.56 -18.69 1.30
C GLY A 167 0.05 -19.76 0.39
N PHE A 168 0.41 -20.91 0.95
CA PHE A 168 1.03 -22.03 0.23
C PHE A 168 0.06 -22.91 -0.58
N ASN A 169 -1.21 -22.50 -0.73
CA ASN A 169 -2.11 -23.17 -1.68
C ASN A 169 -1.53 -23.11 -3.10
N THR A 170 -1.96 -24.00 -3.99
CA THR A 170 -1.45 -24.10 -5.36
C THR A 170 -2.58 -24.28 -6.38
N GLY A 171 -2.26 -24.13 -7.67
CA GLY A 171 -3.20 -24.27 -8.79
C GLY A 171 -4.06 -23.02 -9.03
N ASP A 172 -5.21 -23.19 -9.65
CA ASP A 172 -6.14 -22.10 -9.92
C ASP A 172 -6.84 -21.62 -8.63
N ILE A 173 -6.85 -20.31 -8.43
CA ILE A 173 -7.39 -19.63 -7.27
C ILE A 173 -8.51 -18.68 -7.71
N TYR A 174 -9.75 -19.06 -7.40
CA TYR A 174 -10.95 -18.28 -7.70
C TYR A 174 -11.38 -17.44 -6.50
N GLU A 175 -12.39 -16.58 -6.71
CA GLU A 175 -12.95 -15.66 -5.71
C GLU A 175 -13.75 -16.36 -4.61
N GLU A 176 -13.04 -17.13 -3.78
CA GLU A 176 -13.56 -17.92 -2.67
C GLU A 176 -12.55 -17.99 -1.52
N THR A 177 -12.95 -18.52 -0.38
CA THR A 177 -12.04 -18.75 0.76
C THR A 177 -11.57 -20.20 0.74
N LYS A 178 -10.33 -20.43 0.32
CA LYS A 178 -9.68 -21.76 0.39
C LYS A 178 -9.26 -22.09 1.83
N PRO A 179 -9.16 -23.38 2.17
CA PRO A 179 -8.65 -23.79 3.46
C PRO A 179 -7.18 -23.40 3.65
N PRO A 180 -6.74 -23.19 4.92
CA PRO A 180 -5.33 -23.08 5.27
C PRO A 180 -4.53 -24.26 4.72
N ALA A 181 -3.38 -23.99 4.11
CA ALA A 181 -2.50 -25.03 3.57
C ALA A 181 -1.71 -25.78 4.66
N GLY A 182 -1.64 -25.22 5.87
CA GLY A 182 -0.93 -25.79 7.02
C GLY A 182 -1.90 -26.28 8.09
N ARG A 183 -1.68 -25.84 9.33
CA ARG A 183 -2.53 -26.24 10.47
C ARG A 183 -3.99 -25.77 10.29
N PRO A 184 -4.96 -26.60 10.69
CA PRO A 184 -6.37 -26.24 10.60
C PRO A 184 -6.74 -25.15 11.60
N PHE A 185 -7.76 -24.38 11.23
CA PHE A 185 -8.44 -23.43 12.11
C PHE A 185 -9.77 -24.04 12.56
N PRO A 186 -10.19 -23.79 13.83
CA PRO A 186 -11.52 -24.17 14.26
C PRO A 186 -12.58 -23.46 13.41
N ARG A 187 -13.75 -24.10 13.29
CA ARG A 187 -14.90 -23.55 12.58
C ARG A 187 -16.14 -23.60 13.47
N ASN A 188 -17.06 -22.67 13.28
CA ASN A 188 -18.39 -22.74 13.90
C ASN A 188 -19.33 -23.65 13.08
N GLU A 189 -20.55 -23.84 13.57
CA GLU A 189 -21.60 -24.66 12.93
C GLU A 189 -21.97 -24.17 11.52
N LYS A 190 -21.76 -22.88 11.24
CA LYS A 190 -21.99 -22.24 9.92
C LYS A 190 -20.79 -22.40 8.97
N GLY A 191 -19.74 -23.11 9.41
CA GLY A 191 -18.54 -23.37 8.62
C GLY A 191 -17.54 -22.21 8.56
N GLN A 192 -17.77 -21.12 9.29
CA GLN A 192 -16.88 -19.95 9.32
C GLN A 192 -15.67 -20.22 10.21
N TYR A 193 -14.51 -19.73 9.78
CA TYR A 193 -13.27 -19.87 10.54
C TYR A 193 -13.23 -18.99 11.78
N LEU A 194 -12.90 -19.57 12.92
CA LEU A 194 -12.77 -18.89 14.19
C LEU A 194 -11.30 -18.58 14.48
N ILE A 195 -10.96 -17.29 14.57
CA ILE A 195 -9.58 -16.85 14.80
C ILE A 195 -9.27 -16.52 16.27
N HIS A 196 -10.29 -16.41 17.14
CA HIS A 196 -10.13 -15.91 18.51
C HIS A 196 -9.02 -16.62 19.28
N ASP A 197 -9.06 -17.95 19.33
CA ASP A 197 -8.07 -18.75 20.06
C ASP A 197 -6.67 -18.61 19.49
N ILE A 198 -6.56 -18.46 18.17
CA ILE A 198 -5.28 -18.27 17.49
C ILE A 198 -4.72 -16.89 17.84
N VAL A 199 -5.54 -15.85 17.78
CA VAL A 199 -5.17 -14.49 18.21
C VAL A 199 -4.69 -14.49 19.66
N GLN A 200 -5.38 -15.18 20.58
CA GLN A 200 -4.96 -15.26 21.99
C GLN A 200 -3.62 -15.99 22.15
N LYS A 201 -3.41 -17.07 21.39
CA LYS A 201 -2.11 -17.78 21.37
C LYS A 201 -0.99 -16.89 20.85
N LEU A 202 -1.23 -16.12 19.78
CA LEU A 202 -0.26 -15.18 19.22
C LEU A 202 0.06 -14.07 20.23
N LYS A 203 -0.95 -13.46 20.86
CA LYS A 203 -0.76 -12.44 21.92
C LYS A 203 0.11 -12.97 23.07
N LYS A 204 -0.14 -14.19 23.55
CA LYS A 204 0.69 -14.83 24.59
C LYS A 204 2.15 -15.02 24.15
N LYS A 205 2.39 -15.42 22.89
CA LYS A 205 3.76 -15.56 22.34
C LYS A 205 4.46 -14.20 22.19
N ILE A 206 3.75 -13.18 21.72
CA ILE A 206 4.23 -11.81 21.61
C ILE A 206 4.67 -11.29 22.99
N SER A 207 3.85 -11.45 24.03
CA SER A 207 4.22 -11.01 25.39
C SER A 207 5.50 -11.67 25.89
N LYS A 208 5.63 -12.99 25.69
CA LYS A 208 6.86 -13.73 26.05
C LYS A 208 8.09 -13.25 25.28
N VAL A 209 7.94 -12.82 24.02
CA VAL A 209 9.04 -12.23 23.24
C VAL A 209 9.40 -10.84 23.79
N LYS A 210 8.40 -10.01 24.12
CA LYS A 210 8.61 -8.68 24.72
C LYS A 210 9.34 -8.76 26.06
N GLU A 211 9.02 -9.74 26.91
CA GLU A 211 9.69 -9.97 28.19
C GLU A 211 11.16 -10.41 28.05
N LYS A 212 11.49 -11.15 26.97
CA LYS A 212 12.84 -11.71 26.76
C LYS A 212 13.80 -10.75 26.06
N ALA A 213 13.27 -9.80 25.29
CA ALA A 213 14.09 -8.92 24.47
C ALA A 213 14.88 -7.93 25.36
N LYS A 214 16.18 -7.79 25.07
CA LYS A 214 17.09 -6.90 25.83
C LYS A 214 17.28 -5.53 25.17
N SER A 215 16.90 -5.38 23.90
CA SER A 215 16.94 -4.12 23.17
C SER A 215 15.78 -4.01 22.17
N LYS A 216 15.55 -2.81 21.65
CA LYS A 216 14.50 -2.54 20.64
C LYS A 216 14.78 -3.25 19.32
N GLU A 217 16.04 -3.29 18.89
CA GLU A 217 16.47 -3.96 17.66
C GLU A 217 16.29 -5.47 17.78
N GLN A 218 16.67 -6.04 18.95
CA GLN A 218 16.46 -7.45 19.23
C GLN A 218 14.97 -7.79 19.27
N LEU A 219 14.15 -6.95 19.91
CA LEU A 219 12.71 -7.11 19.97
C LEU A 219 12.09 -7.14 18.57
N SER A 220 12.43 -6.15 17.75
CA SER A 220 11.94 -6.04 16.37
C SER A 220 12.27 -7.31 15.58
N LYS A 221 13.52 -7.76 15.63
CA LYS A 221 13.95 -9.00 14.96
C LYS A 221 13.18 -10.22 15.46
N MET A 222 13.05 -10.41 16.78
CA MET A 222 12.36 -11.56 17.36
C MET A 222 10.87 -11.58 17.00
N LEU A 223 10.22 -10.42 16.93
CA LEU A 223 8.81 -10.33 16.54
C LEU A 223 8.59 -10.61 15.05
N VAL A 224 9.53 -10.18 14.18
CA VAL A 224 9.52 -10.54 12.76
C VAL A 224 9.72 -12.05 12.58
N ASP A 225 10.73 -12.62 13.24
CA ASP A 225 11.02 -14.06 13.16
C ASP A 225 9.82 -14.90 13.66
N LEU A 226 9.20 -14.50 14.79
CA LEU A 226 8.00 -15.14 15.31
C LEU A 226 6.82 -15.05 14.32
N GLY A 227 6.63 -13.90 13.67
CA GLY A 227 5.57 -13.72 12.68
C GLY A 227 5.73 -14.65 11.49
N ILE A 228 6.95 -14.81 10.98
CA ILE A 228 7.25 -15.73 9.87
C ILE A 228 7.02 -17.18 10.31
N GLU A 229 7.53 -17.56 11.49
CA GLU A 229 7.37 -18.91 12.03
C GLU A 229 5.89 -19.29 12.20
N GLU A 230 5.07 -18.39 12.74
CA GLU A 230 3.64 -18.65 12.93
C GLU A 230 2.89 -18.68 11.59
N ALA A 231 3.17 -17.76 10.66
CA ALA A 231 2.57 -17.80 9.32
C ALA A 231 2.85 -19.15 8.63
N HIS A 232 4.11 -19.61 8.64
CA HIS A 232 4.51 -20.88 8.03
C HIS A 232 3.80 -22.08 8.63
N LYS A 233 3.63 -22.12 9.96
CA LYS A 233 2.89 -23.19 10.65
C LYS A 233 1.45 -23.33 10.18
N TYR A 234 0.80 -22.21 9.88
CA TYR A 234 -0.60 -22.19 9.44
C TYR A 234 -0.75 -22.29 7.92
N GLY A 235 0.35 -22.18 7.17
CA GLY A 235 0.37 -22.37 5.71
C GLY A 235 0.45 -21.08 4.90
N TRP A 236 0.93 -19.99 5.48
CA TRP A 236 1.22 -18.73 4.79
C TRP A 236 2.71 -18.51 4.65
N ASN A 237 3.11 -17.78 3.61
CA ASN A 237 4.50 -17.48 3.30
C ASN A 237 5.09 -16.35 4.14
N ASP A 238 4.25 -15.39 4.56
CA ASP A 238 4.65 -14.24 5.35
C ASP A 238 3.57 -13.79 6.34
N THR A 239 3.97 -12.92 7.25
CA THR A 239 3.09 -12.39 8.30
C THR A 239 1.99 -11.48 7.76
N TYR A 240 2.23 -10.79 6.66
CA TYR A 240 1.27 -9.86 6.06
C TYR A 240 0.05 -10.60 5.53
N THR A 241 0.26 -11.58 4.65
CA THR A 241 -0.79 -12.41 4.05
C THR A 241 -1.56 -13.20 5.11
N PHE A 242 -0.85 -13.69 6.13
CA PHE A 242 -1.46 -14.40 7.27
C PHE A 242 -2.41 -13.49 8.08
N THR A 243 -1.97 -12.29 8.43
CA THR A 243 -2.79 -11.34 9.21
C THR A 243 -3.94 -10.74 8.40
N LYS A 244 -3.76 -10.53 7.09
CA LYS A 244 -4.85 -10.19 6.16
C LYS A 244 -5.92 -11.28 6.10
N TRP A 245 -5.51 -12.54 5.95
CA TRP A 245 -6.46 -13.65 5.95
C TRP A 245 -7.24 -13.74 7.26
N MET A 246 -6.57 -13.60 8.41
CA MET A 246 -7.26 -13.56 9.72
C MET A 246 -8.24 -12.39 9.80
N GLY A 247 -7.88 -11.21 9.26
CA GLY A 247 -8.78 -10.07 9.19
C GLY A 247 -10.05 -10.35 8.37
N GLU A 248 -9.92 -11.02 7.22
CA GLU A 248 -11.08 -11.47 6.45
C GLU A 248 -11.96 -12.43 7.25
N GLN A 249 -11.37 -13.39 7.97
CA GLN A 249 -12.15 -14.36 8.74
C GLN A 249 -12.93 -13.69 9.86
N LEU A 250 -12.32 -12.70 10.54
CA LEU A 250 -12.98 -11.90 11.56
C LEU A 250 -14.21 -11.17 11.02
N LEU A 251 -14.07 -10.51 9.86
CA LEU A 251 -15.19 -9.81 9.23
C LEU A 251 -16.26 -10.77 8.76
N MET A 252 -15.89 -11.86 8.08
CA MET A 252 -16.86 -12.86 7.60
C MET A 252 -17.63 -13.51 8.75
N GLU A 253 -16.97 -13.76 9.89
CA GLU A 253 -17.62 -14.28 11.11
C GLU A 253 -18.62 -13.27 11.67
N ARG A 254 -18.15 -12.05 11.92
CA ARG A 254 -18.89 -11.02 12.68
C ARG A 254 -19.96 -10.30 11.87
N LEU A 255 -19.80 -10.23 10.55
CA LEU A 255 -20.76 -9.67 9.60
C LEU A 255 -21.55 -10.77 8.87
N TYR A 256 -21.71 -11.94 9.49
CA TYR A 256 -22.56 -12.99 8.93
C TYR A 256 -23.99 -12.48 8.69
N ASN A 257 -24.54 -12.71 7.49
CA ASN A 257 -25.82 -12.16 7.03
C ASN A 257 -25.91 -10.63 7.02
N LYS A 258 -24.79 -9.92 7.14
CA LYS A 258 -24.69 -8.48 6.86
C LYS A 258 -23.99 -8.24 5.52
N SER A 259 -24.06 -7.01 5.05
CA SER A 259 -23.46 -6.57 3.79
C SER A 259 -21.94 -6.42 3.92
N LEU A 260 -21.19 -7.31 3.27
CA LEU A 260 -19.73 -7.30 3.24
C LEU A 260 -19.23 -7.53 1.81
N ALA A 261 -18.31 -6.69 1.34
CA ALA A 261 -17.50 -6.99 0.17
C ALA A 261 -16.03 -7.05 0.54
N ILE A 262 -15.31 -8.06 0.04
CA ILE A 262 -13.87 -8.19 0.18
C ILE A 262 -13.26 -8.05 -1.21
N VAL A 263 -12.47 -7.01 -1.42
CA VAL A 263 -11.72 -6.79 -2.68
C VAL A 263 -10.27 -7.19 -2.45
N ARG A 264 -9.79 -8.17 -3.21
CA ARG A 264 -8.45 -8.75 -3.14
C ARG A 264 -7.63 -8.29 -4.36
N PRO A 265 -6.86 -7.20 -4.26
CA PRO A 265 -5.90 -6.85 -5.30
C PRO A 265 -4.66 -7.75 -5.27
N ALA A 266 -4.07 -7.95 -6.44
CA ALA A 266 -2.71 -8.46 -6.63
C ALA A 266 -1.66 -7.35 -6.30
N ILE A 267 -0.43 -7.45 -6.82
CA ILE A 267 0.59 -6.42 -6.59
C ILE A 267 0.17 -5.14 -7.31
N ILE A 268 -0.16 -4.11 -6.52
CA ILE A 268 -0.63 -2.83 -7.04
C ILE A 268 0.56 -2.00 -7.51
N GLU A 269 0.56 -1.66 -8.79
CA GLU A 269 1.56 -0.78 -9.41
C GLU A 269 0.91 0.51 -9.92
N SER A 270 1.64 1.33 -10.69
CA SER A 270 1.15 2.60 -11.23
C SER A 270 -0.21 2.48 -11.94
N THR A 271 -0.92 3.59 -12.09
CA THR A 271 -2.16 3.62 -12.86
C THR A 271 -1.91 3.32 -14.35
N LEU A 272 -2.89 2.69 -15.00
CA LEU A 272 -2.86 2.38 -16.44
C LEU A 272 -3.50 3.50 -17.27
N LEU A 273 -4.73 3.89 -16.90
CA LEU A 273 -5.58 4.83 -17.63
C LEU A 273 -5.71 6.15 -16.86
N GLY A 274 -6.29 6.11 -15.65
CA GLY A 274 -6.70 7.31 -14.92
C GLY A 274 -6.17 7.33 -13.48
N PRO A 275 -6.11 8.49 -12.80
CA PRO A 275 -6.33 9.85 -13.33
C PRO A 275 -5.28 10.32 -14.32
N GLN A 276 -4.10 9.70 -14.31
CA GLN A 276 -3.01 9.96 -15.24
C GLN A 276 -2.26 8.63 -15.42
N PRO A 277 -1.96 8.16 -16.65
CA PRO A 277 -1.16 6.96 -16.84
C PRO A 277 0.20 7.07 -16.15
N GLY A 278 0.61 6.02 -15.44
CA GLY A 278 1.90 5.98 -14.75
C GLY A 278 1.92 6.66 -13.38
N TRP A 279 0.80 7.23 -12.90
CA TRP A 279 0.77 7.83 -11.56
C TRP A 279 1.08 6.78 -10.49
N ILE A 280 2.06 7.10 -9.64
CA ILE A 280 2.54 6.20 -8.58
C ILE A 280 3.02 7.03 -7.40
N GLU A 281 2.72 6.57 -6.18
CA GLU A 281 3.21 7.21 -4.97
C GLU A 281 4.18 6.31 -4.21
N GLY A 282 5.45 6.72 -4.17
CA GLY A 282 6.51 5.97 -3.52
C GLY A 282 6.89 4.69 -4.27
N VAL A 283 7.90 4.00 -3.74
CA VAL A 283 8.47 2.81 -4.34
C VAL A 283 7.67 1.56 -3.96
N LYS A 284 7.23 0.81 -4.96
CA LYS A 284 6.47 -0.43 -4.87
C LYS A 284 7.37 -1.67 -4.93
N VAL A 285 6.72 -2.82 -4.96
CA VAL A 285 7.39 -4.11 -4.92
C VAL A 285 8.12 -4.34 -6.24
N ALA A 286 7.47 -4.23 -7.41
CA ALA A 286 8.17 -4.46 -8.68
C ALA A 286 9.34 -3.47 -8.92
N ASP A 287 9.19 -2.23 -8.49
CA ASP A 287 10.17 -1.15 -8.65
C ASP A 287 11.57 -1.47 -8.14
N ALA A 288 11.70 -2.30 -7.10
CA ALA A 288 13.02 -2.60 -6.56
C ALA A 288 13.90 -3.36 -7.57
N ILE A 289 13.27 -4.17 -8.44
CA ILE A 289 13.93 -4.86 -9.55
C ILE A 289 14.36 -3.84 -10.60
N ILE A 290 13.44 -2.94 -10.97
CA ILE A 290 13.69 -1.85 -11.93
C ILE A 290 14.86 -0.98 -11.45
N PHE A 291 14.89 -0.60 -10.17
CA PHE A 291 15.99 0.17 -9.60
C PHE A 291 17.31 -0.58 -9.55
N ALA A 292 17.28 -1.90 -9.33
CA ALA A 292 18.48 -2.70 -9.29
C ALA A 292 19.14 -2.77 -10.67
N TYR A 293 18.33 -2.92 -11.72
CA TYR A 293 18.73 -2.83 -13.12
C TYR A 293 19.19 -1.41 -13.50
N ALA A 294 18.31 -0.41 -13.35
CA ALA A 294 18.56 0.96 -13.81
C ALA A 294 19.80 1.61 -13.18
N ARG A 295 20.14 1.21 -11.94
CA ARG A 295 21.32 1.73 -11.23
C ARG A 295 22.56 0.85 -11.37
N GLY A 296 22.50 -0.24 -12.12
CA GLY A 296 23.60 -1.19 -12.28
C GLY A 296 24.11 -1.76 -10.95
N LYS A 297 23.23 -1.91 -9.96
CA LYS A 297 23.63 -2.29 -8.59
C LYS A 297 23.90 -3.78 -8.43
N ILE A 298 23.32 -4.61 -9.30
CA ILE A 298 23.47 -6.06 -9.32
C ILE A 298 23.63 -6.53 -10.77
N ALA A 299 24.46 -7.54 -10.98
CA ALA A 299 24.72 -8.11 -12.31
C ALA A 299 23.66 -9.12 -12.75
N MET A 300 22.87 -9.65 -11.82
CA MET A 300 21.81 -10.64 -12.05
C MET A 300 20.74 -10.52 -10.98
N PHE A 301 19.52 -10.99 -11.27
CA PHE A 301 18.41 -11.02 -10.31
C PHE A 301 17.88 -12.44 -10.12
N PRO A 302 17.52 -12.86 -8.89
CA PRO A 302 16.91 -14.16 -8.67
C PRO A 302 15.50 -14.19 -9.26
N GLY A 303 15.22 -15.14 -10.14
CA GLY A 303 13.91 -15.28 -10.76
C GLY A 303 13.86 -16.38 -11.80
N ASP A 304 12.65 -16.91 -12.02
CA ASP A 304 12.35 -17.81 -13.13
C ASP A 304 11.71 -17.00 -14.26
N SER A 305 12.29 -17.05 -15.46
CA SER A 305 11.79 -16.29 -16.62
C SER A 305 10.37 -16.72 -17.04
N ASN A 306 9.98 -17.96 -16.72
CA ASN A 306 8.66 -18.50 -17.05
C ASN A 306 7.62 -18.23 -15.97
N ALA A 307 8.04 -17.84 -14.77
CA ALA A 307 7.12 -17.56 -13.68
C ALA A 307 6.28 -16.32 -13.97
N VAL A 308 5.05 -16.35 -13.46
CA VAL A 308 4.08 -15.26 -13.59
C VAL A 308 4.12 -14.45 -12.30
N ILE A 309 4.28 -13.14 -12.43
CA ILE A 309 4.11 -12.18 -11.34
C ILE A 309 2.76 -11.50 -11.54
N ASP A 310 1.91 -11.52 -10.52
CA ASP A 310 0.57 -10.94 -10.63
C ASP A 310 0.61 -9.45 -10.27
N ILE A 311 0.59 -8.61 -11.29
CA ILE A 311 0.59 -7.14 -11.20
C ILE A 311 -0.78 -6.63 -11.64
N ILE A 312 -1.29 -5.62 -10.94
CA ILE A 312 -2.53 -4.92 -11.32
C ILE A 312 -2.35 -3.39 -11.17
N PRO A 313 -2.77 -2.58 -12.16
CA PRO A 313 -2.77 -1.12 -12.05
C PRO A 313 -3.71 -0.59 -10.96
N ALA A 314 -3.29 0.47 -10.25
CA ALA A 314 -4.03 1.02 -9.11
C ALA A 314 -5.44 1.53 -9.44
N ASP A 315 -5.66 2.01 -10.66
CA ASP A 315 -6.94 2.51 -11.14
C ASP A 315 -7.94 1.38 -11.42
N LEU A 316 -7.50 0.24 -11.96
CA LEU A 316 -8.36 -0.94 -12.07
C LEU A 316 -8.77 -1.45 -10.68
N VAL A 317 -7.90 -1.34 -9.68
CA VAL A 317 -8.24 -1.68 -8.28
C VAL A 317 -9.24 -0.68 -7.71
N ALA A 318 -9.05 0.63 -7.92
CA ALA A 318 -10.00 1.65 -7.47
C ALA A 318 -11.39 1.43 -8.10
N ASN A 319 -11.44 1.10 -9.39
CA ASN A 319 -12.68 0.73 -10.09
C ASN A 319 -13.32 -0.51 -9.46
N SER A 320 -12.53 -1.55 -9.16
CA SER A 320 -13.02 -2.76 -8.49
C SER A 320 -13.67 -2.45 -7.14
N ILE A 321 -13.12 -1.51 -6.38
CA ILE A 321 -13.68 -1.05 -5.10
C ILE A 321 -15.01 -0.32 -5.32
N VAL A 322 -15.07 0.61 -6.28
CA VAL A 322 -16.29 1.37 -6.58
C VAL A 322 -17.43 0.45 -7.07
N LEU A 323 -17.12 -0.54 -7.91
CA LEU A 323 -18.08 -1.56 -8.33
C LEU A 323 -18.59 -2.37 -7.13
N ALA A 324 -17.69 -2.79 -6.24
CA ALA A 324 -18.04 -3.51 -5.02
C ALA A 324 -18.92 -2.67 -4.07
N MET A 325 -18.66 -1.35 -3.95
CA MET A 325 -19.50 -0.42 -3.19
C MET A 325 -20.94 -0.40 -3.75
N ALA A 326 -21.08 -0.19 -5.07
CA ALA A 326 -22.39 -0.17 -5.72
C ALA A 326 -23.14 -1.51 -5.55
N LYS A 327 -22.44 -2.64 -5.69
CA LYS A 327 -23.01 -3.97 -5.47
C LYS A 327 -23.52 -4.16 -4.04
N THR A 328 -22.77 -3.67 -3.06
CA THR A 328 -23.08 -3.85 -1.64
C THR A 328 -24.37 -3.12 -1.26
N PHE A 329 -24.65 -1.95 -1.85
CA PHE A 329 -25.94 -1.27 -1.71
C PHE A 329 -27.07 -1.98 -2.48
N LYS A 330 -26.79 -2.43 -3.71
CA LYS A 330 -27.78 -3.09 -4.58
C LYS A 330 -28.20 -4.48 -4.05
N SER A 331 -27.33 -5.18 -3.33
CA SER A 331 -27.55 -6.55 -2.85
C SER A 331 -27.15 -6.67 -1.38
N PRO A 332 -27.99 -6.13 -0.46
CA PRO A 332 -27.69 -6.15 0.97
C PRO A 332 -27.70 -7.57 1.55
N ASN A 333 -27.09 -7.72 2.72
CA ASN A 333 -27.04 -8.97 3.49
C ASN A 333 -26.27 -10.10 2.80
N GLN A 334 -25.32 -9.76 1.93
CA GLN A 334 -24.46 -10.71 1.23
C GLN A 334 -22.98 -10.45 1.52
N CYS A 335 -22.20 -11.54 1.56
CA CYS A 335 -20.76 -11.49 1.55
C CYS A 335 -20.25 -11.77 0.13
N ASN A 336 -19.66 -10.78 -0.52
CA ASN A 336 -19.08 -10.89 -1.85
C ASN A 336 -17.55 -10.82 -1.79
N ILE A 337 -16.86 -11.64 -2.58
CA ILE A 337 -15.40 -11.64 -2.69
C ILE A 337 -15.06 -11.37 -4.14
N TYR A 338 -14.20 -10.38 -4.37
CA TYR A 338 -13.72 -9.98 -5.69
C TYR A 338 -12.20 -9.99 -5.75
N GLN A 339 -11.63 -10.44 -6.86
CA GLN A 339 -10.18 -10.43 -7.10
C GLN A 339 -9.85 -9.43 -8.21
N SER A 340 -8.89 -8.55 -7.97
CA SER A 340 -8.36 -7.63 -8.97
C SER A 340 -6.94 -8.10 -9.29
N CYS A 341 -6.82 -8.92 -10.33
CA CYS A 341 -5.62 -9.66 -10.70
C CYS A 341 -5.48 -9.78 -12.22
N SER A 342 -4.29 -10.18 -12.68
CA SER A 342 -3.99 -10.34 -14.11
C SER A 342 -3.64 -11.76 -14.51
N SER A 343 -3.13 -12.62 -13.62
CA SER A 343 -2.55 -13.91 -14.04
C SER A 343 -3.52 -14.82 -14.80
N GLY A 344 -4.79 -14.88 -14.38
CA GLY A 344 -5.89 -15.65 -14.98
C GLY A 344 -6.11 -15.34 -16.46
N SER A 345 -6.18 -14.03 -16.77
CA SER A 345 -6.68 -13.49 -18.03
C SER A 345 -5.58 -12.90 -18.93
N ASN A 346 -4.55 -12.31 -18.35
CA ASN A 346 -3.44 -11.64 -19.03
C ASN A 346 -2.12 -11.79 -18.25
N PRO A 347 -1.48 -12.98 -18.27
CA PRO A 347 -0.35 -13.30 -17.41
C PRO A 347 0.92 -12.50 -17.73
N ALA A 348 1.44 -11.78 -16.74
CA ALA A 348 2.75 -11.12 -16.79
C ALA A 348 3.89 -12.09 -16.47
N ARG A 349 4.60 -12.59 -17.50
CA ARG A 349 5.79 -13.42 -17.29
C ARG A 349 7.01 -12.56 -16.96
N ILE A 350 7.77 -12.96 -15.93
CA ILE A 350 8.94 -12.21 -15.46
C ILE A 350 9.97 -11.99 -16.58
N GLY A 351 10.23 -13.00 -17.41
CA GLY A 351 11.14 -12.87 -18.55
C GLY A 351 10.71 -11.78 -19.53
N GLN A 352 9.42 -11.74 -19.89
CA GLN A 352 8.87 -10.74 -20.81
C GLN A 352 8.92 -9.33 -20.22
N LEU A 353 8.51 -9.17 -18.96
CA LEU A 353 8.58 -7.87 -18.27
C LEU A 353 10.03 -7.34 -18.19
N ARG A 354 10.98 -8.24 -17.91
CA ARG A 354 12.42 -7.92 -17.91
C ARG A 354 12.87 -7.46 -19.28
N ASP A 355 12.49 -8.16 -20.34
CA ASP A 355 12.86 -7.80 -21.72
C ASP A 355 12.27 -6.42 -22.10
N TYR A 356 10.98 -6.16 -21.82
CA TYR A 356 10.36 -4.87 -22.08
C TYR A 356 11.00 -3.70 -21.33
N MET A 357 11.36 -3.92 -20.06
CA MET A 357 12.09 -2.93 -19.25
C MET A 357 13.49 -2.66 -19.81
N VAL A 358 14.22 -3.69 -20.23
CA VAL A 358 15.58 -3.55 -20.81
C VAL A 358 15.50 -2.84 -22.18
N ASP A 359 14.55 -3.22 -23.02
CA ASP A 359 14.35 -2.59 -24.33
C ASP A 359 14.04 -1.09 -24.18
N GLU A 360 13.07 -0.72 -23.33
CA GLU A 360 12.75 0.69 -23.09
C GLU A 360 13.93 1.43 -22.46
N GLY A 361 14.56 0.82 -21.45
CA GLY A 361 15.68 1.43 -20.75
C GLY A 361 16.87 1.70 -21.69
N THR A 362 17.24 0.75 -22.54
CA THR A 362 18.39 0.91 -23.45
C THR A 362 18.12 1.87 -24.61
N ALA A 363 16.88 1.92 -25.10
CA ALA A 363 16.47 2.80 -26.19
C ALA A 363 16.22 4.24 -25.74
N ASN A 364 15.62 4.42 -24.55
CA ASN A 364 15.08 5.70 -24.11
C ASN A 364 15.63 6.19 -22.75
N PHE A 365 16.77 5.67 -22.25
CA PHE A 365 17.31 6.08 -20.93
C PHE A 365 17.46 7.60 -20.74
N GLU A 366 17.68 8.37 -21.81
CA GLU A 366 17.81 9.83 -21.77
C GLU A 366 16.51 10.52 -21.32
N ALA A 367 15.36 9.89 -21.57
CA ALA A 367 14.06 10.37 -21.08
C ALA A 367 13.86 10.13 -19.58
N TYR A 368 14.71 9.32 -18.94
CA TYR A 368 14.62 8.98 -17.51
C TYR A 368 15.91 9.33 -16.74
N PRO A 369 16.28 10.63 -16.70
CA PRO A 369 17.54 11.06 -16.10
C PRO A 369 17.64 10.78 -14.60
N LYS A 370 16.55 10.79 -13.81
CA LYS A 370 16.61 10.45 -12.38
C LYS A 370 16.74 8.94 -12.16
N LEU A 371 16.07 8.14 -12.99
CA LEU A 371 16.06 6.68 -12.89
C LEU A 371 17.42 6.09 -13.25
N PHE A 372 17.96 6.45 -14.41
CA PHE A 372 19.23 5.93 -14.94
C PHE A 372 20.45 6.80 -14.57
N ARG A 373 20.25 7.99 -13.99
CA ARG A 373 21.33 8.92 -13.60
C ARG A 373 22.24 9.30 -14.76
N GLY A 374 21.64 9.50 -15.94
CA GLY A 374 22.34 9.86 -17.17
C GLY A 374 23.29 8.79 -17.71
N LYS A 375 23.18 7.54 -17.24
CA LYS A 375 24.00 6.42 -17.72
C LYS A 375 23.14 5.44 -18.49
N ARG A 376 23.58 5.07 -19.68
CA ARG A 376 22.96 3.98 -20.44
C ARG A 376 23.03 2.69 -19.61
N PRO A 377 21.89 2.01 -19.37
CA PRO A 377 21.87 0.75 -18.64
C PRO A 377 22.46 -0.40 -19.48
N ALA A 378 22.66 -1.56 -18.85
CA ALA A 378 23.16 -2.74 -19.54
C ALA A 378 22.13 -3.27 -20.56
N ASP A 379 22.61 -3.79 -21.69
CA ASP A 379 21.79 -4.42 -22.73
C ASP A 379 21.18 -5.75 -22.30
N TYR A 380 21.60 -6.27 -21.14
CA TYR A 380 21.13 -7.54 -20.64
C TYR A 380 21.09 -7.56 -19.12
N PHE A 381 19.98 -8.09 -18.58
CA PHE A 381 19.78 -8.28 -17.16
C PHE A 381 19.40 -9.75 -16.89
N PRO A 382 20.38 -10.63 -16.57
CA PRO A 382 20.12 -12.05 -16.42
C PRO A 382 19.26 -12.36 -15.19
N LEU A 383 18.32 -13.29 -15.40
CA LEU A 383 17.58 -13.96 -14.33
C LEU A 383 18.31 -15.26 -13.98
N ALA A 384 18.47 -15.52 -12.69
CA ALA A 384 19.12 -16.73 -12.19
C ALA A 384 18.19 -17.50 -11.24
N PRO A 385 18.19 -18.84 -11.25
CA PRO A 385 17.51 -19.62 -10.22
C PRO A 385 18.00 -19.22 -8.82
N GLN A 386 17.10 -19.24 -7.83
CA GLN A 386 17.36 -18.81 -6.46
C GLN A 386 18.66 -19.40 -5.89
N ALA A 387 18.88 -20.70 -6.05
CA ALA A 387 20.08 -21.38 -5.54
C ALA A 387 21.37 -20.88 -6.21
N ALA A 388 21.33 -20.58 -7.51
CA ALA A 388 22.49 -20.04 -8.23
C ALA A 388 22.79 -18.62 -7.76
N PHE A 389 21.76 -17.79 -7.56
CA PHE A 389 21.90 -16.45 -7.01
C PHE A 389 22.50 -16.47 -5.59
N ASP A 390 21.96 -17.32 -4.70
CA ASP A 390 22.44 -17.43 -3.32
C ASP A 390 23.90 -17.90 -3.26
N ASN A 391 24.29 -18.86 -4.11
CA ASN A 391 25.67 -19.32 -4.21
C ASN A 391 26.60 -18.22 -4.72
N ALA A 392 26.18 -17.46 -5.74
CA ALA A 392 26.94 -16.31 -6.24
C ALA A 392 27.12 -15.24 -5.15
N MET A 393 26.06 -14.92 -4.40
CA MET A 393 26.14 -13.95 -3.30
C MET A 393 27.07 -14.42 -2.17
N ARG A 394 27.02 -15.70 -1.78
CA ARG A 394 27.94 -16.27 -0.78
C ARG A 394 29.40 -16.21 -1.26
N ALA A 395 29.65 -16.51 -2.53
CA ALA A 395 30.99 -16.46 -3.12
C ALA A 395 31.57 -15.03 -3.16
N VAL A 396 30.72 -14.00 -3.21
CA VAL A 396 31.14 -12.59 -3.11
C VAL A 396 31.30 -12.14 -1.66
N GLN A 397 30.42 -12.57 -0.75
CA GLN A 397 30.48 -12.22 0.68
C GLN A 397 31.69 -12.83 1.40
N LEU A 398 32.04 -14.09 1.12
CA LEU A 398 33.13 -14.80 1.80
C LEU A 398 34.49 -14.08 1.70
N PRO A 399 34.95 -13.64 0.50
CA PRO A 399 36.18 -12.84 0.37
C PRO A 399 36.09 -11.47 1.02
N LEU A 400 34.92 -10.82 0.99
CA LEU A 400 34.70 -9.51 1.62
C LEU A 400 34.78 -9.59 3.15
N ASP A 401 34.14 -10.58 3.75
CA ASP A 401 34.20 -10.83 5.19
C ASP A 401 35.61 -11.21 5.63
N PHE A 402 36.33 -12.00 4.80
CA PHE A 402 37.73 -12.34 5.06
C PHE A 402 38.64 -11.10 4.98
N ALA A 403 38.45 -10.25 3.96
CA ALA A 403 39.19 -9.00 3.82
C ALA A 403 38.89 -8.01 4.97
N GLN A 404 37.64 -7.95 5.43
CA GLN A 404 37.26 -7.15 6.61
C GLN A 404 37.88 -7.67 7.89
N ARG A 405 37.86 -8.99 8.13
CA ARG A 405 38.52 -9.59 9.30
C ARG A 405 40.03 -9.35 9.27
N ALA A 406 40.67 -9.51 8.11
CA ALA A 406 42.09 -9.23 7.95
C ALA A 406 42.43 -7.75 8.22
N ARG A 407 41.61 -6.80 7.74
CA ARG A 407 41.77 -5.36 8.00
C ARG A 407 41.52 -4.97 9.46
N SER A 408 40.53 -5.59 10.09
CA SER A 408 40.25 -5.39 11.53
C SER A 408 41.41 -5.88 12.39
N ILE A 409 42.06 -6.98 11.99
CA ILE A 409 43.29 -7.48 12.64
C ILE A 409 44.47 -6.50 12.44
N LEU A 410 44.47 -5.74 11.34
CA LEU A 410 45.47 -4.70 11.03
C LEU A 410 45.17 -3.32 11.62
N GLY A 411 44.11 -3.16 12.43
CA GLY A 411 43.81 -1.90 13.13
C GLY A 411 43.29 -0.76 12.25
N LEU A 412 42.89 -1.05 11.00
CA LEU A 412 42.24 -0.08 10.13
C LEU A 412 40.73 -0.06 10.45
N HIS A 413 40.25 1.00 11.10
CA HIS A 413 38.81 1.19 11.30
C HIS A 413 38.13 1.65 9.99
N ASP A 414 37.09 0.93 9.58
CA ASP A 414 36.44 1.07 8.26
C ASP A 414 35.28 2.08 8.23
N GLU A 415 35.25 2.91 7.18
CA GLU A 415 34.00 3.46 6.64
C GLU A 415 33.23 2.34 5.91
N LYS A 416 31.94 2.16 6.21
CA LYS A 416 31.09 1.17 5.51
C LYS A 416 30.96 1.49 4.01
N TRP A 417 31.75 0.81 3.18
CA TRP A 417 31.76 0.90 1.73
C TRP A 417 30.38 0.63 1.10
N GLY A 418 30.03 1.35 0.02
CA GLY A 418 28.72 1.26 -0.66
C GLY A 418 28.39 -0.11 -1.27
N PHE A 419 29.41 -0.94 -1.54
CA PHE A 419 29.25 -2.27 -2.15
C PHE A 419 28.57 -3.29 -1.22
N HIS A 420 28.90 -3.29 0.08
CA HIS A 420 28.24 -4.14 1.08
C HIS A 420 26.75 -3.82 1.20
N LYS A 421 26.39 -2.54 1.12
CA LYS A 421 24.98 -2.10 1.11
C LYS A 421 24.23 -2.63 -0.11
N ASN A 422 24.88 -2.74 -1.28
CA ASN A 422 24.25 -3.28 -2.48
C ASN A 422 23.98 -4.79 -2.36
N ILE A 423 24.92 -5.56 -1.79
CA ILE A 423 24.74 -7.00 -1.54
C ILE A 423 23.64 -7.23 -0.49
N ASP A 424 23.66 -6.51 0.63
CA ASP A 424 22.61 -6.60 1.66
C ASP A 424 21.23 -6.22 1.12
N THR A 425 21.18 -5.22 0.24
CA THR A 425 19.95 -4.84 -0.45
C THR A 425 19.50 -5.98 -1.36
N ALA A 426 20.39 -6.53 -2.19
CA ALA A 426 20.08 -7.63 -3.09
C ALA A 426 19.60 -8.90 -2.36
N ALA A 427 20.22 -9.27 -1.24
CA ALA A 427 19.79 -10.40 -0.41
C ALA A 427 18.42 -10.15 0.26
N LYS A 428 18.16 -8.93 0.76
CA LYS A 428 16.85 -8.55 1.30
C LYS A 428 15.76 -8.56 0.24
N LEU A 429 16.04 -8.00 -0.94
CA LEU A 429 15.14 -8.03 -2.08
C LEU A 429 14.85 -9.48 -2.48
N SER A 430 15.89 -10.29 -2.72
CA SER A 430 15.77 -11.72 -3.02
C SER A 430 14.85 -12.46 -2.04
N THR A 431 15.02 -12.25 -0.73
CA THR A 431 14.16 -12.88 0.29
C THR A 431 12.69 -12.41 0.21
N VAL A 432 12.45 -11.15 -0.13
CA VAL A 432 11.10 -10.59 -0.27
C VAL A 432 10.45 -11.07 -1.58
N PHE A 433 11.21 -11.17 -2.66
CA PHE A 433 10.68 -11.53 -3.98
C PHE A 433 10.52 -13.03 -4.20
N ALA A 434 11.27 -13.89 -3.49
CA ALA A 434 11.32 -15.32 -3.79
C ALA A 434 9.94 -15.99 -3.83
N PHE A 435 9.01 -15.59 -2.95
CA PHE A 435 7.66 -16.16 -2.95
C PHE A 435 6.77 -15.58 -4.06
N TYR A 436 6.84 -14.28 -4.28
CA TYR A 436 5.99 -13.54 -5.23
C TYR A 436 6.45 -13.68 -6.69
N SER A 437 7.70 -14.10 -6.90
CA SER A 437 8.28 -14.39 -8.22
C SER A 437 8.19 -15.88 -8.60
N GLN A 438 7.66 -16.73 -7.72
CA GLN A 438 7.41 -18.15 -7.98
C GLN A 438 6.06 -18.63 -7.40
N PRO A 439 4.94 -17.91 -7.59
CA PRO A 439 3.67 -18.39 -7.08
C PRO A 439 3.31 -19.68 -7.81
N LYS A 440 3.01 -20.75 -7.04
CA LYS A 440 2.50 -22.01 -7.58
C LYS A 440 1.00 -21.93 -7.91
N TYR A 441 0.47 -20.73 -8.13
CA TYR A 441 -0.95 -20.46 -8.31
C TYR A 441 -1.23 -19.36 -9.33
N LYS A 442 -2.42 -19.45 -9.93
CA LYS A 442 -2.96 -18.51 -10.93
C LYS A 442 -4.29 -17.96 -10.39
N PHE A 443 -4.40 -16.65 -10.24
CA PHE A 443 -5.60 -15.99 -9.74
C PHE A 443 -6.60 -15.72 -10.87
N HIS A 444 -7.89 -15.88 -10.56
CA HIS A 444 -8.99 -15.62 -11.50
C HIS A 444 -9.99 -14.62 -10.89
N ASN A 445 -10.52 -13.74 -11.74
CA ASN A 445 -11.39 -12.62 -11.38
C ASN A 445 -12.79 -12.68 -12.04
N GLY A 446 -13.31 -13.88 -12.27
CA GLY A 446 -14.56 -14.08 -13.01
C GLY A 446 -15.79 -13.40 -12.38
N LYS A 447 -15.90 -13.35 -11.05
CA LYS A 447 -16.99 -12.64 -10.35
C LYS A 447 -16.85 -11.13 -10.48
N LEU A 448 -15.63 -10.58 -10.48
CA LEU A 448 -15.41 -9.15 -10.72
C LEU A 448 -15.79 -8.76 -12.15
N LEU A 449 -15.43 -9.58 -13.16
CA LEU A 449 -15.83 -9.35 -14.55
C LEU A 449 -17.35 -9.43 -14.71
N ALA A 450 -17.97 -10.47 -14.15
CA ALA A 450 -19.42 -10.61 -14.14
C ALA A 450 -20.12 -9.45 -13.42
N LEU A 451 -19.50 -8.87 -12.39
CA LEU A 451 -20.04 -7.69 -11.71
C LEU A 451 -20.02 -6.45 -12.62
N ALA A 452 -18.95 -6.24 -13.40
CA ALA A 452 -18.89 -5.14 -14.37
C ALA A 452 -19.99 -5.28 -15.44
N GLU A 453 -20.25 -6.50 -15.92
CA GLU A 453 -21.38 -6.81 -16.80
C GLU A 453 -22.73 -6.55 -16.12
N GLU A 454 -22.92 -7.01 -14.88
CA GLU A 454 -24.15 -6.82 -14.10
C GLU A 454 -24.49 -5.33 -13.87
N LEU A 455 -23.46 -4.49 -13.73
CA LEU A 455 -23.59 -3.05 -13.55
C LEU A 455 -23.63 -2.27 -14.87
N GLY A 456 -23.48 -2.95 -16.02
CA GLY A 456 -23.55 -2.34 -17.35
C GLY A 456 -22.35 -1.45 -17.68
N VAL A 457 -21.19 -1.73 -17.09
CA VAL A 457 -19.95 -0.92 -17.23
C VAL A 457 -18.76 -1.72 -17.73
N ALA A 458 -18.98 -2.93 -18.26
CA ALA A 458 -17.91 -3.79 -18.78
C ALA A 458 -17.07 -3.11 -19.88
N ASP A 459 -17.71 -2.31 -20.74
CA ASP A 459 -17.07 -1.56 -21.84
C ASP A 459 -16.83 -0.08 -21.49
N ASP A 460 -16.99 0.32 -20.23
CA ASP A 460 -16.80 1.70 -19.78
C ASP A 460 -15.36 1.90 -19.29
N GLU A 461 -14.58 2.70 -20.03
CA GLU A 461 -13.17 2.99 -19.68
C GLU A 461 -13.01 3.62 -18.29
N ASP A 462 -13.98 4.43 -17.84
CA ASP A 462 -13.91 5.02 -16.52
C ASP A 462 -13.98 3.93 -15.45
N TYR A 463 -14.73 2.85 -15.67
CA TYR A 463 -14.98 1.78 -14.71
C TYR A 463 -14.31 0.45 -15.08
N ALA A 464 -13.30 0.48 -15.95
CA ALA A 464 -12.57 -0.68 -16.41
C ALA A 464 -11.98 -1.51 -15.26
N VAL A 465 -12.13 -2.83 -15.34
CA VAL A 465 -11.56 -3.81 -14.39
C VAL A 465 -10.89 -5.02 -15.05
N ASP A 466 -11.00 -5.18 -16.38
CA ASP A 466 -10.38 -6.30 -17.09
C ASP A 466 -8.89 -6.04 -17.35
N SER A 467 -8.04 -6.90 -16.78
CA SER A 467 -6.59 -6.88 -16.99
C SER A 467 -6.15 -7.08 -18.44
N LYS A 468 -7.02 -7.56 -19.34
CA LYS A 468 -6.71 -7.67 -20.78
C LYS A 468 -6.43 -6.33 -21.44
N LEU A 469 -6.84 -5.22 -20.82
CA LEU A 469 -6.48 -3.86 -21.26
C LEU A 469 -4.98 -3.56 -21.11
N ILE A 470 -4.25 -4.34 -20.31
CA ILE A 470 -2.83 -4.12 -20.06
C ILE A 470 -2.02 -4.64 -21.26
N ASP A 471 -1.51 -3.73 -22.10
CA ASP A 471 -0.37 -4.04 -22.95
C ASP A 471 0.90 -4.02 -22.08
N TRP A 472 1.43 -5.19 -21.75
CA TRP A 472 2.60 -5.30 -20.86
C TRP A 472 3.84 -4.57 -21.37
N LYS A 473 4.04 -4.50 -22.70
CA LYS A 473 5.19 -3.81 -23.29
C LYS A 473 5.04 -2.30 -23.09
N GLN A 474 3.87 -1.76 -23.40
CA GLN A 474 3.59 -0.34 -23.22
C GLN A 474 3.53 0.04 -21.74
N TYR A 475 2.82 -0.75 -20.93
CA TYR A 475 2.59 -0.47 -19.53
C TYR A 475 3.88 -0.61 -18.70
N PHE A 476 4.46 -1.81 -18.67
CA PHE A 476 5.63 -2.07 -17.82
C PHE A 476 6.92 -1.50 -18.42
N GLY A 477 7.04 -1.44 -19.75
CA GLY A 477 8.16 -0.81 -20.43
C GLY A 477 8.12 0.71 -20.30
N LYS A 478 7.10 1.37 -20.85
CA LYS A 478 7.09 2.84 -20.99
C LYS A 478 6.33 3.57 -19.88
N ILE A 479 5.06 3.24 -19.66
CA ILE A 479 4.16 4.01 -18.76
C ILE A 479 4.70 3.98 -17.33
N HIS A 480 5.05 2.79 -16.84
CA HIS A 480 5.50 2.61 -15.47
C HIS A 480 6.90 3.21 -15.23
N LEU A 481 7.86 3.06 -16.15
CA LEU A 481 9.18 3.70 -16.05
C LEU A 481 9.06 5.23 -16.06
N ALA A 482 8.22 5.80 -16.94
CA ALA A 482 7.93 7.23 -16.96
C ALA A 482 7.30 7.69 -15.63
N GLY A 483 6.37 6.91 -15.10
CA GLY A 483 5.76 7.13 -13.79
C GLY A 483 6.77 7.17 -12.64
N LEU A 484 7.73 6.25 -12.62
CA LEU A 484 8.80 6.23 -11.63
C LEU A 484 9.70 7.46 -11.72
N GLU A 485 10.07 7.85 -12.94
CA GLU A 485 10.85 9.06 -13.22
C GLU A 485 10.13 10.33 -12.74
N GLU A 486 8.83 10.43 -13.03
CA GLU A 486 8.06 11.63 -12.73
C GLU A 486 7.69 11.73 -11.25
N TYR A 487 7.12 10.66 -10.67
CA TYR A 487 6.42 10.73 -9.38
C TYR A 487 7.16 10.05 -8.23
N ALA A 488 7.83 8.92 -8.45
CA ALA A 488 8.47 8.16 -7.37
C ALA A 488 9.85 8.72 -6.98
N LEU A 489 10.57 9.30 -7.94
CA LEU A 489 11.94 9.77 -7.75
C LEU A 489 12.00 11.25 -7.39
N ILE A 490 12.19 11.52 -6.10
CA ILE A 490 12.46 12.87 -5.59
C ILE A 490 13.95 13.18 -5.75
N GLU A 491 14.27 14.26 -6.48
CA GLU A 491 15.63 14.78 -6.52
C GLU A 491 16.04 15.29 -5.13
N LYS A 492 17.20 14.81 -4.63
CA LYS A 492 17.86 15.53 -3.54
C LYS A 492 18.29 16.87 -4.12
N LYS A 493 17.74 17.98 -3.62
CA LYS A 493 18.32 19.31 -3.84
C LYS A 493 19.82 19.21 -3.58
N SER A 494 20.60 19.50 -4.61
CA SER A 494 22.04 19.58 -4.47
C SER A 494 22.36 20.63 -3.40
N SER A 495 23.40 20.40 -2.60
CA SER A 495 23.85 21.37 -1.59
C SER A 495 24.33 22.70 -2.17
N ALA A 496 24.26 22.90 -3.49
CA ALA A 496 24.57 24.15 -4.18
C ALA A 496 23.40 25.14 -4.22
N ASP A 497 22.13 24.69 -4.11
CA ASP A 497 20.95 25.57 -4.19
C ASP A 497 20.51 26.14 -2.82
N ALA A 498 21.19 25.77 -1.74
CA ALA A 498 20.94 26.32 -0.41
C ALA A 498 21.55 27.72 -0.19
N SER A 499 22.35 28.22 -1.14
CA SER A 499 23.02 29.53 -1.05
C SER A 499 22.24 30.69 -1.69
N ASN A 500 21.17 30.43 -2.44
CA ASN A 500 20.32 31.47 -3.02
C ASN A 500 18.91 31.46 -2.41
N LYS A 501 18.78 32.04 -1.22
CA LYS A 501 17.49 32.58 -0.75
C LYS A 501 17.47 34.09 -0.97
N PRO A 502 16.38 34.66 -1.51
CA PRO A 502 16.22 36.11 -1.57
C PRO A 502 16.15 36.69 -0.14
N GLN A 503 16.91 37.77 0.09
CA GLN A 503 16.93 38.54 1.33
C GLN A 503 15.60 39.28 1.53
N THR A 504 14.55 38.59 1.95
CA THR A 504 13.30 39.22 2.41
C THR A 504 12.79 38.54 3.68
N ALA A 505 13.67 38.39 4.66
CA ALA A 505 13.31 38.02 6.03
C ALA A 505 14.33 38.54 7.06
N GLN A 506 14.76 39.79 6.93
CA GLN A 506 15.53 40.51 7.97
C GLN A 506 14.88 41.87 8.27
N VAL A 507 13.61 41.88 8.68
CA VAL A 507 13.02 43.08 9.31
C VAL A 507 12.25 42.75 10.60
N LYS A 508 11.85 41.49 10.85
CA LYS A 508 11.05 41.13 12.03
C LYS A 508 11.83 40.70 13.28
N SER A 509 13.16 40.60 13.27
CA SER A 509 13.94 40.17 14.45
C SER A 509 14.56 41.30 15.29
N MET A 510 14.48 42.56 14.85
CA MET A 510 15.05 43.69 15.63
C MET A 510 14.08 44.30 16.66
N HIS A 511 12.78 44.01 16.60
CA HIS A 511 11.79 44.60 17.53
C HIS A 511 11.45 43.72 18.74
N SER A 512 11.80 42.43 18.75
CA SER A 512 11.54 41.56 19.93
C SER A 512 12.66 41.56 20.97
N ASN A 513 13.87 42.02 20.61
CA ASN A 513 15.03 42.01 21.51
C ASN A 513 15.22 43.30 22.34
N LYS A 514 14.53 44.40 22.01
CA LYS A 514 14.52 45.62 22.85
C LYS A 514 13.52 45.57 24.01
N ALA A 515 12.45 44.77 23.91
CA ALA A 515 11.44 44.66 24.97
C ALA A 515 11.84 43.72 26.13
N LYS A 516 12.76 42.75 25.90
CA LYS A 516 13.23 41.80 26.93
C LYS A 516 14.44 42.29 27.73
N ALA A 517 15.12 43.36 27.30
CA ALA A 517 16.28 43.92 27.98
C ALA A 517 15.91 44.94 29.08
N THR A 518 14.74 45.57 29.01
CA THR A 518 14.27 46.58 29.98
C THR A 518 13.55 45.99 31.19
N ALA A 519 12.98 44.79 31.09
CA ALA A 519 12.28 44.11 32.20
C ALA A 519 13.22 43.34 33.16
N LYS A 520 14.49 43.15 32.81
CA LYS A 520 15.49 42.46 33.65
C LYS A 520 16.38 43.39 34.49
N LYS A 521 16.26 44.72 34.33
CA LYS A 521 17.00 45.71 35.13
C LYS A 521 16.22 46.30 36.31
N SER A 522 14.92 46.06 36.42
CA SER A 522 14.06 46.61 37.49
C SER A 522 13.79 45.66 38.67
N VAL A 523 14.30 44.43 38.67
CA VAL A 523 14.11 43.43 39.76
C VAL A 523 15.39 43.19 40.58
N LYS A 524 16.45 43.98 40.37
CA LYS A 524 17.73 43.83 41.09
C LYS A 524 18.13 45.05 41.94
N ALA A 525 17.17 45.92 42.26
CA ALA A 525 17.35 47.11 43.12
C ALA A 525 16.23 47.21 44.18
N ALA A 526 15.90 46.09 44.82
CA ALA A 526 15.10 46.04 46.06
C ALA A 526 15.39 44.72 46.81
N SER A 527 16.63 44.59 47.28
CA SER A 527 17.07 43.70 48.35
C SER A 527 18.47 44.11 48.77
#